data_AF-A0A172YAJ7-F1
#
_entry.id   AF-A0A172YAJ7-F1
#
_cell.length_a   1.000
_cell.length_b   1.000
_cell.length_c   1.000
_cell.angle_alpha   90.00
_cell.angle_beta   90.00
_cell.angle_gamma   90.00
#
_symmetry.space_group_name_H-M   'P 1'
#
loop_
_entity.id
_entity.type
_entity.pdbx_description
1 polymer ?
#
loop_
_entity_poly.entity_id
_entity_poly.type
_entity_poly.pdbx_seq_one_letter_code
_entity_poly.pdbx_strand_id
1 'polypeptide(L)'
;MSDTSATPAQLAAVGFAALAIGKAFDALEAVHFPLDDAQYAAMTQAVGGWLRERHGDAAVDAAKQALGDGALGSDNAEEDEIDAAVEAAQQGLAASFAILGEQRADAIEAAHQAGLAAIREALAEAYGEEAVATRWSSAL
;
A
#
# COMPACT_ATOMS: atom_id res chain seq x y z
N MET A 1 26.29 9.29 15.53
CA MET A 1 25.45 9.66 14.39
C MET A 1 24.54 8.47 14.18
N SER A 2 23.28 8.58 14.57
CA SER A 2 22.33 7.48 14.40
C SER A 2 22.01 7.38 12.91
N ASP A 3 22.26 6.21 12.34
CA ASP A 3 21.93 5.91 10.95
C ASP A 3 20.44 6.21 10.75
N THR A 4 20.14 7.21 9.91
CA THR A 4 18.77 7.68 9.65
C THR A 4 18.25 7.04 8.35
N SER A 5 18.68 5.81 8.09
CA SER A 5 18.26 5.02 6.95
C SER A 5 17.01 4.21 7.32
N ALA A 6 16.00 4.24 6.47
CA ALA A 6 14.82 3.40 6.64
C ALA A 6 15.20 1.92 6.52
N THR A 7 14.63 1.07 7.36
CA THR A 7 14.84 -0.39 7.25
C THR A 7 14.16 -0.94 5.99
N PRO A 8 14.57 -2.12 5.48
CA PRO A 8 13.88 -2.78 4.36
C PRO A 8 12.37 -2.89 4.58
N ALA A 9 11.94 -3.31 5.77
CA ALA A 9 10.52 -3.37 6.12
C ALA A 9 9.80 -2.00 6.08
N GLN A 10 10.47 -0.90 6.47
CA GLN A 10 9.89 0.44 6.37
C GLN A 10 9.82 0.91 4.90
N LEU A 11 10.82 0.58 4.09
CA LEU A 11 10.82 0.85 2.65
C LEU A 11 9.67 0.10 1.97
N ALA A 12 9.54 -1.19 2.26
CA ALA A 12 8.47 -2.02 1.75
C ALA A 12 7.09 -1.51 2.18
N ALA A 13 6.90 -1.19 3.46
CA ALA A 13 5.65 -0.63 3.96
C ALA A 13 5.25 0.66 3.23
N VAL A 14 6.17 1.63 3.14
CA VAL A 14 5.88 2.92 2.48
C VAL A 14 5.66 2.75 0.98
N GLY A 15 6.44 1.89 0.33
CA GLY A 15 6.33 1.62 -1.11
C GLY A 15 5.03 0.93 -1.47
N PHE A 16 4.67 -0.14 -0.76
CA PHE A 16 3.44 -0.88 -1.03
C PHE A 16 2.18 -0.12 -0.59
N ALA A 17 2.25 0.73 0.44
CA ALA A 17 1.17 1.66 0.75
C ALA A 17 0.97 2.71 -0.36
N ALA A 18 2.06 3.25 -0.93
CA ALA A 18 1.97 4.17 -2.06
C ALA A 18 1.40 3.49 -3.32
N LEU A 19 1.85 2.26 -3.59
CA LEU A 19 1.32 1.44 -4.68
C LEU A 19 -0.16 1.12 -4.48
N ALA A 20 -0.59 0.81 -3.26
CA ALA A 20 -1.97 0.57 -2.90
C ALA A 20 -2.89 1.75 -3.23
N ILE A 21 -2.45 2.99 -3.02
CA ILE A 21 -3.20 4.20 -3.44
C ILE A 21 -3.37 4.21 -4.96
N GLY A 22 -2.31 3.95 -5.72
CA GLY A 22 -2.36 3.87 -7.18
C GLY A 22 -3.32 2.80 -7.66
N LYS A 23 -3.27 1.60 -7.08
CA LYS A 23 -4.19 0.50 -7.40
C LYS A 23 -5.63 0.79 -7.01
N ALA A 24 -5.87 1.50 -5.91
CA ALA A 24 -7.21 1.97 -5.55
C ALA A 24 -7.77 2.91 -6.62
N PHE A 25 -6.94 3.86 -7.11
CA PHE A 25 -7.33 4.77 -8.18
C PHE A 25 -7.65 4.03 -9.48
N ASP A 26 -6.76 3.14 -9.94
CA ASP A 26 -6.96 2.34 -11.15
C ASP A 26 -8.27 1.53 -11.07
N ALA A 27 -8.54 0.94 -9.91
CA ALA A 27 -9.74 0.14 -9.69
C ALA A 27 -11.03 1.00 -9.67
N LEU A 28 -10.97 2.20 -9.08
CA LEU A 28 -12.08 3.15 -9.06
C LEU A 28 -12.38 3.70 -10.46
N GLU A 29 -11.34 3.99 -11.25
CA GLU A 29 -11.49 4.41 -12.64
C GLU A 29 -12.15 3.31 -13.49
N ALA A 30 -11.74 2.05 -13.29
CA ALA A 30 -12.30 0.88 -14.00
C ALA A 30 -13.80 0.67 -13.73
N VAL A 31 -14.30 1.06 -12.55
CA VAL A 31 -15.74 1.03 -12.22
C VAL A 31 -16.45 2.35 -12.53
N HIS A 32 -15.85 3.24 -13.32
CA HIS A 32 -16.37 4.57 -13.64
C HIS A 32 -16.68 5.42 -12.39
N PHE A 33 -15.85 5.32 -11.34
CA PHE A 33 -15.83 6.21 -10.18
C PHE A 33 -14.57 7.08 -10.24
N PRO A 34 -14.50 8.10 -11.12
CA PRO A 34 -13.37 9.00 -11.12
C PRO A 34 -13.37 9.81 -9.82
N LEU A 35 -12.20 9.89 -9.18
CA LEU A 35 -12.00 10.74 -8.02
C LEU A 35 -11.75 12.18 -8.45
N ASP A 36 -12.26 13.13 -7.67
CA ASP A 36 -11.80 14.51 -7.77
C ASP A 36 -10.48 14.73 -7.01
N ASP A 37 -9.85 15.89 -7.24
CA ASP A 37 -8.59 16.26 -6.60
C ASP A 37 -8.67 16.24 -5.06
N ALA A 38 -9.84 16.56 -4.49
CA ALA A 38 -10.03 16.60 -3.05
C ALA A 38 -10.11 15.18 -2.46
N GLN A 39 -10.81 14.26 -3.14
CA GLN A 39 -10.87 12.84 -2.77
C GLN A 39 -9.52 12.16 -2.93
N TYR A 40 -8.78 12.48 -4.00
CA TYR A 40 -7.41 12.01 -4.19
C TYR A 40 -6.48 12.50 -3.07
N ALA A 41 -6.55 13.79 -2.74
CA ALA A 41 -5.80 14.35 -1.62
C ALA A 41 -6.17 13.70 -0.28
N ALA A 42 -7.46 13.44 -0.05
CA ALA A 42 -7.92 12.78 1.16
C ALA A 42 -7.40 11.34 1.27
N MET A 43 -7.43 10.56 0.18
CA MET A 43 -6.87 9.20 0.13
C MET A 43 -5.38 9.17 0.43
N THR A 44 -4.61 10.02 -0.23
CA THR A 44 -3.16 10.09 0.01
C THR A 44 -2.84 10.54 1.45
N GLN A 45 -3.65 11.44 2.02
CA GLN A 45 -3.51 11.89 3.42
C GLN A 45 -3.87 10.79 4.43
N ALA A 46 -4.92 10.01 4.20
CA ALA A 46 -5.31 8.94 5.13
C ALA A 46 -4.24 7.85 5.21
N VAL A 47 -3.76 7.37 4.05
CA VAL A 47 -2.68 6.38 3.99
C VAL A 47 -1.38 6.95 4.56
N GLY A 48 -1.05 8.20 4.22
CA GLY A 48 0.12 8.88 4.75
C GLY A 48 0.07 9.09 6.27
N GLY A 49 -1.11 9.40 6.81
CA GLY A 49 -1.36 9.54 8.24
C GLY A 49 -1.18 8.21 8.98
N TRP A 50 -1.76 7.14 8.46
CA TRP A 50 -1.61 5.79 8.99
C TRP A 50 -0.13 5.34 9.02
N LEU A 51 0.61 5.55 7.93
CA LEU A 51 2.05 5.24 7.87
C LEU A 51 2.85 6.02 8.92
N ARG A 52 2.58 7.32 9.06
CA ARG A 52 3.28 8.18 10.02
C ARG A 52 2.94 7.82 11.46
N GLU A 53 1.70 7.42 11.75
CA GLU A 53 1.31 6.91 13.07
C GLU A 53 2.03 5.59 13.39
N ARG A 54 2.16 4.69 12.41
CA ARG A 54 2.77 3.37 12.60
C ARG A 54 4.31 3.40 12.68
N HIS A 55 4.97 4.17 11.83
CA HIS A 55 6.43 4.14 11.67
C HIS A 55 7.13 5.42 12.13
N GLY A 56 6.40 6.51 12.35
CA GLY A 56 6.94 7.82 12.69
C GLY A 56 7.39 8.61 11.46
N ASP A 57 7.34 9.94 11.58
CA ASP A 57 7.59 10.87 10.48
C ASP A 57 8.97 10.68 9.83
N ALA A 58 10.02 10.58 10.64
CA ALA A 58 11.39 10.47 10.15
C ALA A 58 11.62 9.20 9.32
N ALA A 59 11.00 8.08 9.71
CA ALA A 59 11.13 6.81 8.98
C ALA A 59 10.38 6.86 7.64
N VAL A 60 9.17 7.45 7.62
CA VAL A 60 8.39 7.62 6.39
C VAL A 60 9.11 8.54 5.41
N ASP A 61 9.69 9.64 5.88
CA ASP A 61 10.41 10.58 5.02
C ASP A 61 11.70 9.97 4.48
N ALA A 62 12.46 9.25 5.31
CA ALA A 62 13.66 8.51 4.87
C ALA A 62 13.31 7.42 3.83
N ALA A 63 12.20 6.70 4.04
CA ALA A 63 11.74 5.68 3.11
C ALA A 63 11.30 6.28 1.78
N LYS A 64 10.53 7.38 1.79
CA LYS A 64 10.14 8.09 0.56
C LYS A 64 11.34 8.57 -0.24
N GLN A 65 12.36 9.10 0.44
CA GLN A 65 13.58 9.54 -0.22
C GLN A 65 14.31 8.37 -0.89
N ALA A 66 14.49 7.26 -0.16
CA ALA A 66 15.18 6.09 -0.67
C ALA A 66 14.42 5.39 -1.82
N LEU A 67 13.09 5.35 -1.77
CA LEU A 67 12.25 4.80 -2.84
C LEU A 67 12.27 5.66 -4.12
N GLY A 68 12.49 6.97 -4.00
CA GLY A 68 12.73 7.83 -5.16
C GLY A 68 14.01 7.47 -5.92
N ASP A 69 14.95 6.79 -5.26
CA ASP A 69 16.28 6.44 -5.76
C ASP A 69 16.45 4.93 -6.07
N GLY A 70 15.45 4.07 -5.79
CA GLY A 70 15.58 2.61 -5.85
C GLY A 70 14.31 1.83 -6.27
N ALA A 71 14.48 0.55 -6.59
CA ALA A 71 13.38 -0.38 -6.91
C ALA A 71 12.85 -1.10 -5.65
N LEU A 72 11.55 -1.44 -5.65
CA LEU A 72 10.89 -2.22 -4.60
C LEU A 72 11.04 -3.72 -4.85
N GLY A 73 11.20 -4.49 -3.77
CA GLY A 73 11.22 -5.95 -3.81
C GLY A 73 12.60 -6.57 -4.07
N SER A 74 12.78 -7.79 -3.58
CA SER A 74 13.99 -8.59 -3.75
C SER A 74 13.64 -10.06 -3.56
N ASP A 75 14.19 -10.93 -4.41
CA ASP A 75 14.05 -12.39 -4.29
C ASP A 75 14.60 -12.94 -2.96
N ASN A 76 15.41 -12.15 -2.24
CA ASN A 76 15.97 -12.49 -0.92
C ASN A 76 15.41 -11.62 0.22
N ALA A 77 14.20 -11.08 0.06
CA ALA A 77 13.55 -10.30 1.11
C ALA A 77 13.40 -11.12 2.40
N GLU A 78 13.63 -10.46 3.53
CA GLU A 78 13.42 -11.05 4.85
C GLU A 78 11.91 -11.13 5.17
N GLU A 79 11.54 -12.04 6.06
CA GLU A 79 10.12 -12.30 6.38
C GLU A 79 9.37 -11.05 6.86
N ASP A 80 10.06 -10.19 7.63
CA ASP A 80 9.52 -8.94 8.18
C ASP A 80 9.29 -7.88 7.09
N GLU A 81 10.11 -7.87 6.04
CA GLU A 81 9.90 -7.03 4.87
C GLU A 81 8.61 -7.40 4.13
N ILE A 82 8.42 -8.70 3.89
CA ILE A 82 7.24 -9.22 3.19
C ILE A 82 5.99 -9.00 4.05
N ASP A 83 6.06 -9.22 5.36
CA ASP A 83 4.95 -8.94 6.30
C ASP A 83 4.57 -7.46 6.28
N ALA A 84 5.56 -6.57 6.35
CA ALA A 84 5.33 -5.13 6.30
C ALA A 84 4.74 -4.68 4.97
N ALA A 85 5.16 -5.27 3.85
CA ALA A 85 4.61 -5.02 2.53
C ALA A 85 3.14 -5.44 2.43
N VAL A 86 2.82 -6.66 2.87
CA VAL A 86 1.45 -7.21 2.82
C VAL A 86 0.52 -6.40 3.72
N GLU A 87 0.94 -6.10 4.95
CA GLU A 87 0.14 -5.28 5.88
C GLU A 87 -0.12 -3.88 5.28
N ALA A 88 0.93 -3.22 4.76
CA ALA A 88 0.79 -1.88 4.24
C ALA A 88 -0.03 -1.80 2.94
N ALA A 89 0.07 -2.82 2.09
CA ALA A 89 -0.79 -2.95 0.91
C ALA A 89 -2.27 -3.03 1.29
N GLN A 90 -2.62 -3.91 2.23
CA GLN A 90 -4.00 -4.12 2.67
C GLN A 90 -4.55 -2.91 3.42
N GLN A 91 -3.78 -2.37 4.38
CA GLN A 91 -4.19 -1.20 5.14
C GLN A 91 -4.25 0.06 4.26
N GLY A 92 -3.33 0.20 3.30
CA GLY A 92 -3.35 1.29 2.33
C GLY A 92 -4.60 1.27 1.45
N LEU A 93 -5.00 0.10 0.96
CA LEU A 93 -6.27 -0.06 0.22
C LEU A 93 -7.47 0.21 1.13
N ALA A 94 -7.54 -0.43 2.29
CA ALA A 94 -8.67 -0.24 3.22
C ALA A 94 -8.85 1.23 3.62
N ALA A 95 -7.76 1.91 3.97
CA ALA A 95 -7.78 3.34 4.30
C ALA A 95 -8.19 4.20 3.11
N SER A 96 -7.79 3.83 1.88
CA SER A 96 -8.18 4.54 0.66
C SER A 96 -9.70 4.47 0.42
N PHE A 97 -10.30 3.28 0.53
CA PHE A 97 -11.73 3.11 0.28
C PHE A 97 -12.62 3.61 1.43
N ALA A 98 -12.13 3.59 2.67
CA ALA A 98 -12.89 4.08 3.84
C ALA A 98 -13.34 5.55 3.72
N ILE A 99 -12.66 6.35 2.90
CA ILE A 99 -12.91 7.80 2.75
C ILE A 99 -14.06 8.08 1.77
N LEU A 100 -14.35 7.14 0.88
CA LEU A 100 -15.32 7.34 -0.21
C LEU A 100 -16.78 7.22 0.26
N GLY A 101 -17.00 6.80 1.51
CA GLY A 101 -18.32 6.70 2.14
C GLY A 101 -19.23 5.66 1.48
N GLU A 102 -20.54 5.77 1.69
CA GLU A 102 -21.53 4.77 1.24
C GLU A 102 -22.06 5.00 -0.19
N GLN A 103 -21.60 6.04 -0.88
CA GLN A 103 -22.10 6.35 -2.22
C GLN A 103 -21.62 5.29 -3.22
N ARG A 104 -22.55 4.59 -3.87
CA ARG A 104 -22.23 3.48 -4.79
C ARG A 104 -21.42 2.36 -4.12
N ALA A 105 -21.85 1.95 -2.92
CA ALA A 105 -21.24 0.86 -2.15
C ALA A 105 -20.87 -0.37 -3.00
N ASP A 106 -21.73 -0.81 -3.92
CA ASP A 106 -21.45 -1.96 -4.79
C ASP A 106 -20.26 -1.73 -5.73
N ALA A 107 -20.11 -0.51 -6.26
CA ALA A 107 -18.99 -0.17 -7.13
C ALA A 107 -17.70 0.02 -6.35
N ILE A 108 -17.79 0.60 -5.14
CA ILE A 108 -16.67 0.72 -4.22
C ILE A 108 -16.19 -0.66 -3.78
N GLU A 109 -17.11 -1.57 -3.44
CA GLU A 109 -16.77 -2.95 -3.09
C GLU A 109 -16.11 -3.68 -4.27
N ALA A 110 -16.67 -3.56 -5.48
CA ALA A 110 -16.06 -4.13 -6.67
C ALA A 110 -14.64 -3.57 -6.94
N ALA A 111 -14.45 -2.26 -6.77
CA ALA A 111 -13.15 -1.62 -6.90
C ALA A 111 -12.18 -2.05 -5.79
N HIS A 112 -12.66 -2.21 -4.56
CA HIS A 112 -11.84 -2.69 -3.45
C HIS A 112 -11.34 -4.11 -3.70
N GLN A 113 -12.21 -5.02 -4.14
CA GLN A 113 -11.81 -6.39 -4.50
C GLN A 113 -10.83 -6.42 -5.68
N ALA A 114 -11.05 -5.58 -6.70
CA ALA A 114 -10.13 -5.45 -7.83
C ALA A 114 -8.75 -4.89 -7.40
N GLY A 115 -8.74 -3.88 -6.52
CA GLY A 115 -7.51 -3.31 -5.95
C GLY A 115 -6.74 -4.33 -5.12
N LEU A 116 -7.42 -5.14 -4.30
CA LEU A 116 -6.81 -6.23 -3.53
C LEU A 116 -6.18 -7.30 -4.43
N ALA A 117 -6.86 -7.67 -5.52
CA ALA A 117 -6.29 -8.61 -6.48
C ALA A 117 -5.03 -8.04 -7.15
N ALA A 118 -5.08 -6.78 -7.61
CA ALA A 118 -3.97 -6.14 -8.29
C ALA A 118 -2.76 -5.90 -7.37
N ILE A 119 -2.97 -5.56 -6.10
CA ILE A 119 -1.85 -5.38 -5.16
C ILE A 119 -1.25 -6.72 -4.75
N ARG A 120 -2.05 -7.79 -4.66
CA ARG A 120 -1.54 -9.14 -4.39
C ARG A 120 -0.65 -9.62 -5.55
N GLU A 121 -1.06 -9.37 -6.79
CA GLU A 121 -0.24 -9.67 -7.97
C GLU A 121 1.10 -8.92 -7.92
N ALA A 122 1.08 -7.62 -7.62
CA ALA A 122 2.31 -6.83 -7.49
C ALA A 122 3.23 -7.30 -6.35
N LEU A 123 2.65 -7.73 -5.21
CA LEU A 123 3.42 -8.36 -4.13
C LEU A 123 4.05 -9.67 -4.59
N ALA A 124 3.30 -10.50 -5.31
CA ALA A 124 3.78 -11.79 -5.82
C ALA A 124 4.88 -11.62 -6.87
N GLU A 125 4.80 -10.58 -7.71
CA GLU A 125 5.88 -10.20 -8.63
C GLU A 125 7.15 -9.76 -7.90
N ALA A 126 7.01 -9.06 -6.76
CA ALA A 126 8.13 -8.51 -6.00
C ALA A 126 8.81 -9.52 -5.05
N TYR A 127 8.05 -10.46 -4.48
CA TYR A 127 8.52 -11.35 -3.41
C TYR A 127 8.27 -12.84 -3.69
N GLY A 128 7.61 -13.18 -4.79
CA GLY A 128 7.21 -14.54 -5.14
C GLY A 128 5.85 -14.95 -4.57
N GLU A 129 5.07 -15.66 -5.39
CA GLU A 129 3.69 -16.08 -5.09
C GLU A 129 3.57 -16.87 -3.78
N GLU A 130 4.50 -17.80 -3.51
CA GLU A 130 4.43 -18.67 -2.33
C GLU A 130 4.59 -17.88 -1.01
N ALA A 131 5.53 -16.93 -0.99
CA ALA A 131 5.82 -16.12 0.18
C ALA A 131 4.64 -15.18 0.52
N VAL A 132 4.01 -14.62 -0.53
CA VAL A 132 2.86 -13.73 -0.41
C VAL A 132 1.59 -14.50 -0.06
N ALA A 133 1.30 -15.62 -0.71
CA ALA A 133 0.09 -16.42 -0.45
C ALA A 133 -0.02 -16.84 1.03
N THR A 134 1.11 -17.20 1.64
CA THR A 134 1.18 -17.61 3.06
C THR A 134 0.78 -16.47 4.01
N ARG A 135 1.19 -15.24 3.69
CA ARG A 135 0.96 -14.05 4.52
C ARG A 135 -0.40 -13.42 4.25
N TRP A 136 -0.82 -13.41 3.00
CA TRP A 136 -2.07 -12.82 2.54
C TRP A 136 -3.30 -13.48 3.19
N SER A 137 -3.30 -14.81 3.36
CA SER A 137 -4.39 -15.55 4.00
C SER A 137 -4.47 -15.37 5.51
N SER A 138 -3.39 -14.89 6.15
CA SER A 138 -3.27 -14.76 7.60
C SER A 138 -3.66 -13.37 8.11
N ALA A 139 -3.88 -12.43 7.20
CA ALA A 139 -4.14 -11.02 7.50
C ALA A 139 -5.62 -10.59 7.34
N LEU A 140 -6.50 -11.54 6.98
CA LEU A 140 -7.97 -11.40 6.96
C LEU A 140 -8.60 -12.11 8.16
#